data_AF-A0A371DZ92-F1
#
_entry.id   AF-A0A371DZ92-F1
#
_cell.length_a   1.000
_cell.length_b   1.000
_cell.length_c   1.000
_cell.angle_alpha   90.00
_cell.angle_beta   90.00
_cell.angle_gamma   90.00
#
_symmetry.space_group_name_H-M   'P 1'
#
loop_
_entity.id
_entity.type
_entity.pdbx_description
1 polymer ?
#
loop_
_entity_poly.entity_id
_entity_poly.type
_entity_poly.pdbx_seq_one_letter_code
_entity_poly.pdbx_strand_id
1 'polypeptide(L)'
;MVHMCAGVPACVLAYVYGWMCGHACGCTGVCNYICDELKVGLGLNSDENRLVSRWEIKKKLDQLISDEQIRTRCLELKETVINNIAEGGGSSKNISRFVNWLKS
;
A
#
# COMPACT_ATOMS: atom_id res chain seq x y z
N MET A 1 5.73 -0.52 5.39
CA MET A 1 5.10 0.79 5.70
C MET A 1 5.86 1.99 5.10
N VAL A 2 7.18 1.89 4.88
CA VAL A 2 8.02 3.01 4.34
C VAL A 2 7.74 3.39 2.87
N HIS A 3 7.07 2.53 2.10
CA HIS A 3 6.85 2.78 0.66
C HIS A 3 5.59 3.61 0.32
N MET A 4 4.67 3.89 1.25
CA MET A 4 3.51 4.76 0.95
C MET A 4 3.90 6.24 0.79
N CYS A 5 5.05 6.67 1.29
CA CYS A 5 5.47 8.07 1.27
C CYS A 5 5.78 8.61 -0.15
N ALA A 6 6.07 7.72 -1.11
CA ALA A 6 6.47 8.11 -2.46
C ALA A 6 5.30 8.45 -3.41
N GLY A 7 4.03 8.25 -3.00
CA GLY A 7 2.87 8.52 -3.89
C GLY A 7 2.80 7.62 -5.13
N VAL A 8 3.57 6.52 -5.14
CA VAL A 8 3.51 5.49 -6.18
C VAL A 8 2.48 4.44 -5.72
N PRO A 9 1.47 4.13 -6.53
CA PRO A 9 0.49 3.12 -6.15
C PRO A 9 1.15 1.75 -5.94
N ALA A 10 0.80 1.10 -4.82
CA ALA A 10 1.52 -0.04 -4.26
C ALA A 10 1.63 -1.28 -5.18
N CYS A 11 0.79 -1.37 -6.20
CA CYS A 11 0.77 -2.46 -7.17
C CYS A 11 2.00 -2.47 -8.09
N VAL A 12 2.62 -1.30 -8.36
CA VAL A 12 3.81 -1.22 -9.24
C VAL A 12 5.07 -1.71 -8.51
N LEU A 13 5.16 -1.46 -7.20
CA LEU A 13 6.35 -1.79 -6.40
C LEU A 13 6.48 -3.28 -6.08
N ALA A 14 5.36 -4.01 -6.02
CA ALA A 14 5.37 -5.44 -5.69
C ALA A 14 6.12 -6.29 -6.74
N TYR A 15 6.11 -5.90 -8.02
CA TYR A 15 6.80 -6.63 -9.09
C TYR A 15 8.26 -6.19 -9.29
N VAL A 16 8.59 -4.90 -9.06
CA VAL A 16 9.95 -4.37 -9.29
C VAL A 16 10.93 -4.78 -8.18
N TYR A 17 10.45 -4.97 -6.95
CA TYR A 17 11.29 -5.36 -5.81
C TYR A 17 11.21 -6.86 -5.44
N GLY A 18 10.69 -7.71 -6.34
CA GLY A 18 10.73 -9.16 -6.16
C GLY A 18 9.79 -9.72 -5.09
N TRP A 19 8.68 -9.03 -4.79
CA TRP A 19 7.56 -9.62 -4.03
C TRP A 19 6.58 -10.26 -5.00
N MET A 20 7.02 -11.34 -5.66
CA MET A 20 6.09 -12.31 -6.22
C MET A 20 5.28 -12.86 -5.04
N CYS A 21 4.02 -12.44 -4.91
CA CYS A 21 3.05 -13.14 -4.08
C CYS A 21 2.68 -14.47 -4.78
N GLY A 22 3.67 -15.35 -4.94
CA GLY A 22 3.44 -16.78 -5.01
C GLY A 22 2.97 -17.22 -3.62
N HIS A 23 2.09 -18.22 -3.61
CA HIS A 23 1.28 -18.74 -2.49
C HIS A 23 2.02 -19.15 -1.18
N ALA A 24 3.27 -18.74 -0.96
CA ALA A 24 4.07 -19.02 0.22
C ALA A 24 4.25 -17.82 1.19
N CYS A 25 3.72 -16.63 0.87
CA CYS A 25 3.60 -15.57 1.88
C CYS A 25 2.15 -15.48 2.36
N GLY A 26 1.93 -15.44 3.69
CA GLY A 26 0.64 -15.06 4.32
C GLY A 26 0.24 -13.59 4.04
N CYS A 27 0.62 -13.05 2.90
CA CYS A 27 0.44 -11.69 2.43
C CYS A 27 -0.99 -11.41 1.92
N THR A 28 -1.88 -12.41 1.83
CA THR A 28 -3.28 -12.22 1.40
C THR A 28 -4.01 -11.18 2.24
N GLY A 29 -3.81 -11.15 3.56
CA GLY A 29 -4.48 -10.18 4.43
C GLY A 29 -4.10 -8.72 4.14
N VAL A 30 -2.81 -8.45 3.88
CA VAL A 30 -2.32 -7.09 3.63
C VAL A 30 -2.75 -6.61 2.23
N CYS A 31 -2.69 -7.49 1.22
CA CYS A 31 -3.14 -7.18 -0.12
C CYS A 31 -4.65 -6.85 -0.16
N ASN A 32 -5.46 -7.60 0.59
CA ASN A 32 -6.90 -7.35 0.69
C ASN A 32 -7.20 -6.02 1.40
N TYR A 33 -6.51 -5.71 2.51
CA TYR A 33 -6.71 -4.41 3.18
C TYR A 33 -6.39 -3.22 2.25
N ILE A 34 -5.33 -3.33 1.45
CA ILE A 34 -4.94 -2.26 0.51
C ILE A 34 -5.96 -2.10 -0.64
N CYS A 35 -6.48 -3.21 -1.17
CA CYS A 35 -7.38 -3.19 -2.33
C CYS A 35 -8.85 -2.94 -1.92
N ASP A 36 -9.31 -3.57 -0.85
CA ASP A 36 -10.73 -3.63 -0.50
C ASP A 36 -11.11 -2.54 0.51
N GLU A 37 -10.27 -2.31 1.52
CA GLU A 37 -10.52 -1.33 2.59
C GLU A 37 -10.01 0.06 2.19
N LEU A 38 -8.72 0.18 1.87
CA LEU A 38 -8.11 1.46 1.49
C LEU A 38 -8.43 1.85 0.05
N LYS A 39 -8.66 0.87 -0.82
CA LYS A 39 -8.99 1.07 -2.25
C LYS A 39 -7.99 1.96 -2.99
N VAL A 40 -6.71 1.78 -2.67
CA VAL A 40 -5.57 2.49 -3.26
C VAL A 40 -4.72 1.59 -4.18
N GLY A 41 -5.17 0.37 -4.45
CA GLY A 41 -4.48 -0.60 -5.28
C GLY A 41 -5.43 -1.53 -6.02
N LEU A 42 -4.88 -2.26 -6.99
CA LEU A 42 -5.60 -3.26 -7.77
C LEU A 42 -4.94 -4.62 -7.60
N GLY A 43 -5.74 -5.64 -7.34
CA GLY A 43 -5.30 -7.04 -7.36
C GLY A 43 -4.99 -7.52 -8.78
N LEU A 44 -3.93 -8.31 -8.92
CA LEU A 44 -3.59 -9.02 -10.15
C LEU A 44 -4.33 -10.37 -10.16
N ASN A 45 -4.92 -10.71 -11.30
CA ASN A 45 -5.50 -12.03 -11.49
C ASN A 45 -4.48 -12.96 -12.14
N SER A 46 -4.36 -14.17 -11.61
CA SER A 46 -3.61 -15.24 -12.26
C SER A 46 -4.53 -16.16 -13.05
N ASP A 47 -3.96 -16.83 -14.05
CA ASP A 47 -4.63 -17.89 -14.78
C ASP A 47 -4.75 -19.18 -13.95
N GLU A 48 -5.29 -20.23 -14.56
CA GLU A 48 -5.46 -21.55 -13.96
C GLU A 48 -4.13 -22.16 -13.45
N ASN A 49 -3.00 -21.78 -14.08
CA ASN A 49 -1.65 -22.20 -13.68
C ASN A 49 -1.03 -21.28 -12.61
N ARG A 50 -1.82 -20.35 -12.07
CA ARG A 50 -1.40 -19.33 -11.09
C ARG A 50 -0.33 -18.38 -11.65
N LEU A 51 -0.22 -18.26 -12.97
CA LEU A 51 0.68 -17.32 -13.61
C LEU A 51 -0.05 -16.02 -13.93
N VAL A 52 0.61 -14.89 -13.68
CA VAL A 52 0.10 -13.57 -14.07
C VAL A 52 0.64 -13.25 -15.46
N SER A 53 -0.25 -13.06 -16.41
CA SER A 53 0.16 -12.74 -17.78
C SER A 53 0.65 -11.29 -17.90
N ARG A 54 1.56 -11.04 -18.86
CA ARG A 54 1.98 -9.67 -19.19
C ARG A 54 0.80 -8.76 -19.56
N TRP A 55 -0.26 -9.35 -20.12
CA TRP A 55 -1.46 -8.63 -20.54
C TRP A 55 -2.29 -8.17 -19.34
N GLU A 56 -2.41 -9.01 -18.31
CA GLU A 56 -3.07 -8.62 -17.06
C GLU A 56 -2.28 -7.50 -16.35
N ILE A 57 -0.95 -7.61 -16.30
CA ILE A 57 -0.11 -6.55 -15.73
C ILE A 57 -0.32 -5.23 -16.47
N LYS A 58 -0.25 -5.25 -17.81
CA LYS A 58 -0.47 -4.05 -18.62
C LYS A 58 -1.86 -3.46 -18.36
N LYS A 59 -2.91 -4.29 -18.41
CA LYS A 59 -4.29 -3.86 -18.14
C LYS A 59 -4.43 -3.20 -16.77
N LYS A 60 -3.86 -3.80 -15.73
CA LYS A 60 -3.92 -3.29 -14.36
C LYS A 60 -3.11 -2.02 -14.20
N LEU A 61 -1.95 -1.91 -14.86
CA LEU A 61 -1.15 -0.69 -14.89
C LEU A 61 -1.89 0.46 -15.58
N ASP A 62 -2.49 0.20 -16.75
CA ASP A 62 -3.27 1.18 -17.50
C ASP A 62 -4.47 1.67 -16.68
N GLN A 63 -5.19 0.75 -16.00
CA GLN A 63 -6.27 1.10 -15.07
C GLN A 63 -5.77 1.96 -13.90
N LEU A 64 -4.66 1.56 -13.28
CA LEU A 64 -4.11 2.25 -12.12
C LEU A 64 -3.68 3.68 -12.42
N ILE A 65 -3.10 3.92 -13.60
CA ILE A 65 -2.64 5.25 -14.03
C ILE A 65 -3.82 6.14 -14.43
N SER A 66 -4.87 5.56 -14.99
CA SER A 66 -6.04 6.30 -15.48
C SER A 66 -7.14 6.54 -14.43
N ASP A 67 -7.14 5.80 -13.32
CA ASP A 67 -8.14 5.93 -12.26
C ASP A 67 -7.83 7.09 -11.30
N GLU A 68 -8.52 8.20 -11.49
CA GLU A 68 -8.38 9.41 -10.66
C GLU A 68 -8.84 9.19 -9.21
N GLN A 69 -9.77 8.26 -8.94
CA GLN A 69 -10.22 7.98 -7.58
C GLN A 69 -9.15 7.27 -6.78
N ILE A 70 -8.47 6.29 -7.39
CA ILE A 70 -7.31 5.63 -6.77
C ILE A 70 -6.24 6.68 -6.45
N ARG A 71 -5.93 7.56 -7.40
CA ARG A 71 -4.95 8.65 -7.19
C ARG A 71 -5.36 9.57 -6.03
N THR A 72 -6.63 9.97 -5.98
CA THR A 72 -7.15 10.84 -4.92
C THR A 72 -7.00 10.20 -3.54
N ARG A 73 -7.45 8.94 -3.39
CA ARG A 73 -7.31 8.18 -2.14
C ARG A 73 -5.85 8.00 -1.73
N CYS A 74 -4.94 7.78 -2.70
CA CYS A 74 -3.51 7.69 -2.41
C CYS A 74 -2.96 9.00 -1.82
N LEU A 75 -3.39 10.15 -2.34
CA LEU A 75 -2.96 11.46 -1.86
C LEU A 75 -3.50 11.74 -0.45
N GLU A 76 -4.79 11.48 -0.21
CA GLU A 76 -5.43 11.63 1.10
C GLU A 76 -4.76 10.73 2.15
N LEU A 77 -4.48 9.47 1.78
CA LEU A 77 -3.79 8.52 2.65
C LEU A 77 -2.37 9.00 2.97
N LYS A 78 -1.63 9.48 1.95
CA LYS A 78 -0.29 10.04 2.13
C LYS A 78 -0.31 11.23 3.08
N GLU A 79 -1.22 12.17 2.88
CA GLU A 79 -1.38 13.34 3.75
C GLU A 79 -1.70 12.94 5.19
N THR A 80 -2.66 12.02 5.37
CA THR A 80 -3.05 11.50 6.69
C THR A 80 -1.87 10.88 7.42
N VAL A 81 -1.05 10.06 6.73
CA VAL A 81 0.14 9.44 7.31
C VAL A 81 1.17 10.50 7.69
N ILE A 82 1.48 11.44 6.80
CA ILE A 82 2.45 12.52 7.06
C ILE A 82 2.02 13.35 8.28
N ASN A 83 0.76 13.75 8.36
CA ASN A 83 0.24 14.55 9.47
C ASN A 83 0.28 13.79 10.81
N ASN A 84 0.10 12.46 10.80
CA ASN A 84 0.17 11.65 12.01
C ASN A 84 1.60 11.46 12.54
N ILE A 85 2.59 11.37 11.66
CA ILE A 85 4.01 11.18 12.04
C ILE A 85 4.75 12.49 12.27
N ALA A 86 4.26 13.60 11.73
CA ALA A 86 4.81 14.93 11.97
C ALA A 86 4.82 15.28 13.47
N GLU A 87 5.66 16.24 13.85
CA GLU A 87 5.70 16.74 15.23
C GLU A 87 4.33 17.26 15.65
N GLY A 88 3.85 16.83 16.83
CA GLY A 88 2.51 17.14 17.31
C GLY A 88 1.38 16.29 16.69
N GLY A 89 1.67 15.43 15.72
CA GLY A 89 0.79 14.40 15.18
C GLY A 89 0.38 13.32 16.18
N GLY A 90 -0.65 12.52 15.83
CA GLY A 90 -1.19 11.49 16.71
C GLY A 90 -0.19 10.39 17.06
N SER A 91 0.46 9.80 16.05
CA SER A 91 1.47 8.76 16.24
C SER A 91 2.72 9.29 16.97
N SER A 92 3.15 10.52 16.65
CA SER A 92 4.30 11.15 17.32
C SER A 92 4.01 11.46 18.79
N LYS A 93 2.77 11.88 19.12
CA LYS A 93 2.31 12.02 20.51
C LYS A 93 2.20 10.68 21.24
N ASN A 94 1.74 9.63 20.57
CA ASN A 94 1.62 8.32 21.19
C ASN A 94 3.00 7.75 21.55
N ILE A 95 3.97 7.84 20.64
CA ILE A 95 5.32 7.35 20.93
C ILE A 95 6.02 8.21 22.00
N SER A 96 5.82 9.53 22.02
CA SER A 96 6.40 10.38 23.06
C SER A 96 5.83 10.08 24.45
N ARG A 97 4.51 9.82 24.55
CA ARG A 97 3.87 9.34 25.79
C ARG A 97 4.45 8.01 26.25
N PHE A 98 4.61 7.05 25.34
CA PHE A 98 5.18 5.74 25.66
C PHE A 98 6.63 5.85 26.17
N VAL A 99 7.46 6.67 25.52
CA VAL A 99 8.85 6.92 25.95
C VAL A 99 8.90 7.60 27.32
N ASN A 100 8.02 8.56 27.58
CA ASN A 100 7.95 9.22 28.88
C ASN A 100 7.53 8.27 30.00
N TRP A 101 6.59 7.36 29.72
CA TRP A 101 6.18 6.31 30.65
C TRP A 101 7.35 5.40 31.02
N LEU A 102 8.19 4.99 30.05
CA LEU A 102 9.39 4.17 30.31
C LEU A 102 10.47 4.85 31.15
N LYS A 103 10.46 6.19 31.22
CA LYS A 103 11.43 6.99 31.98
C LYS A 103 10.97 7.29 33.41
N SER A 104 9.72 6.96 33.74
CA SER A 104 9.13 7.16 35.06
C SER A 104 9.50 6.03 36.00
#